data_AF-A0A7J9YYU7-F1
#
_entry.id   AF-A0A7J9YYU7-F1
#
_cell.length_a   1.000
_cell.length_b   1.000
_cell.length_c   1.000
_cell.angle_alpha   90.00
_cell.angle_beta   90.00
_cell.angle_gamma   90.00
#
_symmetry.space_group_name_H-M   'P 1'
#
loop_
_entity.id
_entity.type
_entity.pdbx_description
1 polymer ?
#
loop_
_entity_poly.entity_id
_entity_poly.type
_entity_poly.pdbx_seq_one_letter_code
_entity_poly.pdbx_strand_id
1 'polypeptide(L)' 'MDKAGRLVIPKALRERLGLRPGAVDVVVDGAGIRVEPLAADDLEERDGRLVIPRSGTPIDDDAVRSLRDADQR' A
#
# COMPACT_ATOMS: atom_id res chain seq x y z
N MET A 1 -13.33 -0.47 -19.27
CA MET A 1 -12.19 -0.96 -20.06
C MET A 1 -12.03 -0.07 -21.28
N ASP A 2 -10.82 0.12 -21.77
CA ASP A 2 -10.61 0.85 -23.03
C ASP A 2 -10.81 -0.07 -24.25
N LYS A 3 -10.64 0.49 -25.46
CA LYS A 3 -10.82 -0.24 -26.72
C LYS A 3 -9.84 -1.41 -26.91
N ALA A 4 -8.73 -1.42 -26.18
CA ALA A 4 -7.73 -2.49 -26.22
C ALA A 4 -7.97 -3.55 -25.13
N GLY A 5 -9.08 -3.47 -24.38
CA GLY A 5 -9.40 -4.41 -23.30
C GLY A 5 -8.63 -4.14 -22.01
N ARG A 6 -7.96 -2.98 -21.87
CA ARG A 6 -7.24 -2.64 -20.64
C ARG A 6 -8.21 -2.12 -19.58
N LEU A 7 -8.00 -2.54 -18.34
CA LEU A 7 -8.64 -1.94 -17.18
C LEU A 7 -7.72 -0.86 -16.60
N VAL A 8 -8.25 0.34 -16.38
CA VAL A 8 -7.50 1.45 -15.78
C VAL A 8 -8.05 1.71 -14.39
N ILE A 9 -7.17 1.68 -13.39
CA ILE A 9 -7.51 2.07 -12.02
C ILE A 9 -7.34 3.59 -11.88
N PRO A 10 -8.39 4.35 -11.54
CA PRO A 10 -8.29 5.80 -11.38
C PRO A 10 -7.19 6.21 -10.40
N LYS A 11 -6.48 7.31 -10.69
CA LYS A 11 -5.37 7.81 -9.85
C LYS A 11 -5.78 7.96 -8.38
N ALA A 12 -6.92 8.59 -8.11
CA ALA A 12 -7.42 8.80 -6.75
C ALA A 12 -7.65 7.48 -5.99
N LEU A 13 -8.09 6.42 -6.69
CA LEU A 13 -8.26 5.09 -6.07
C LEU A 13 -6.90 4.43 -5.81
N ARG A 14 -5.95 4.54 -6.74
CA ARG A 14 -4.58 4.04 -6.54
C ARG A 14 -3.93 4.68 -5.32
N GLU A 15 -4.03 6.00 -5.18
CA GLU A 15 -3.43 6.73 -4.05
C GLU A 15 -4.08 6.36 -2.72
N ARG A 16 -5.41 6.27 -2.66
CA ARG A 16 -6.14 5.87 -1.44
C ARG A 16 -5.80 4.46 -0.98
N LEU A 17 -5.56 3.53 -1.90
CA LEU A 17 -5.20 2.14 -1.60
C LEU A 17 -3.68 1.95 -1.43
N GLY A 18 -2.87 3.02 -1.57
CA GLY A 18 -1.41 2.91 -1.52
C GLY A 18 -0.81 2.10 -2.68
N LEU A 19 -1.57 1.86 -3.76
CA LEU A 19 -1.12 1.08 -4.91
C LEU A 19 0.02 1.80 -5.64
N ARG A 20 1.21 1.20 -5.60
CA ARG A 20 2.37 1.61 -6.37
C ARG A 20 2.41 0.85 -7.72
N PRO A 21 3.05 1.41 -8.76
CA PRO A 21 3.34 0.65 -9.98
C PRO A 21 4.11 -0.63 -9.64
N GLY A 22 3.66 -1.77 -10.15
CA GLY A 22 4.23 -3.07 -9.85
C GLY A 22 3.32 -4.19 -10.30
N ALA A 23 3.77 -5.43 -10.09
CA ALA A 23 2.95 -6.60 -10.29
C ALA A 23 1.87 -6.71 -9.19
N VAL A 24 0.73 -7.28 -9.55
CA VAL A 24 -0.44 -7.42 -8.69
C VAL A 24 -0.99 -8.83 -8.86
N ASP A 25 -1.57 -9.37 -7.79
CA ASP A 25 -2.37 -10.58 -7.88
C ASP A 25 -3.79 -10.23 -8.29
N VAL A 26 -4.34 -11.05 -9.20
CA VAL A 26 -5.70 -10.92 -9.69
C VAL A 26 -6.39 -12.26 -9.52
N VAL A 27 -7.44 -12.27 -8.72
CA VAL A 27 -8.25 -13.47 -8.46
C VAL A 27 -9.71 -13.22 -8.81
N VAL A 28 -10.39 -14.29 -9.21
CA VAL A 28 -11.85 -14.28 -9.42
C VAL A 28 -12.52 -14.30 -8.05
N ASP A 29 -13.44 -13.36 -7.82
CA ASP A 29 -14.20 -13.23 -6.59
C ASP A 29 -15.70 -13.19 -6.91
N GLY A 30 -16.34 -14.37 -6.94
CA GLY A 30 -17.72 -14.53 -7.39
C GLY A 30 -17.93 -14.07 -8.83
N ALA A 31 -18.75 -13.03 -9.00
CA ALA A 31 -18.96 -12.37 -10.30
C ALA A 31 -17.99 -11.20 -10.56
N GLY A 32 -17.02 -10.98 -9.68
CA GLY A 32 -16.06 -9.89 -9.73
C GLY A 32 -14.61 -10.36 -9.84
N ILE A 33 -13.71 -9.38 -9.80
CA ILE A 33 -12.27 -9.58 -9.67
C ILE A 33 -11.77 -8.85 -8.43
N ARG A 34 -10.86 -9.47 -7.68
CA ARG A 34 -10.11 -8.82 -6.61
C ARG A 34 -8.68 -8.61 -7.07
N VAL A 35 -8.19 -7.38 -6.89
CA VAL A 35 -6.84 -6.97 -7.28
C VAL A 35 -6.09 -6.57 -6.02
N GLU A 36 -5.00 -7.26 -5.73
CA GLU A 36 -4.19 -7.05 -4.52
C GLU A 36 -2.74 -6.76 -4.93
N PRO A 37 -2.07 -5.76 -4.33
CA PRO A 37 -0.65 -5.57 -4.55
C PRO A 37 0.11 -6.79 -4.03
N LEU A 38 1.12 -7.24 -4.78
CA LEU A 38 2.00 -8.29 -4.30
C LEU A 38 2.74 -7.80 -3.05
N ALA A 39 2.63 -8.57 -1.97
CA ALA A 39 3.43 -8.34 -0.78
C ALA A 39 4.91 -8.57 -1.11
N ALA A 40 5.79 -7.72 -0.56
CA ALA A 40 7.21 -8.01 -0.61
C ALA A 40 7.51 -9.17 0.36
N ASP A 41 8.23 -10.18 -0.12
CA ASP A 41 8.68 -11.32 0.68
C ASP A 41 9.93 -10.98 1.52
N ASP A 42 10.42 -9.73 1.42
CA ASP A 42 11.56 -9.24 2.19
C ASP A 42 11.15 -9.10 3.65
N LEU A 43 11.61 -10.05 4.47
CA LEU A 43 11.52 -10.03 5.93
C LEU A 43 12.93 -9.91 6.51
N GLU A 44 13.04 -9.19 7.63
CA GLU A 44 14.30 -9.09 8.38
C GLU A 44 14.20 -9.88 9.68
N GLU A 45 15.30 -10.48 10.12
CA GLU A 45 15.36 -11.13 11.43
C GLU A 45 15.68 -10.09 12.51
N ARG A 46 14.82 -10.00 13.53
CA ARG A 46 15.05 -9.19 14.74
C ARG A 46 14.66 -10.00 15.97
N ASP A 47 15.60 -10.12 16.91
CA ASP A 47 15.42 -10.87 18.16
C ASP A 47 14.87 -12.29 17.95
N GLY A 48 15.38 -12.99 16.94
CA GLY A 48 14.97 -14.36 16.57
C GLY A 48 13.57 -14.47 15.94
N ARG A 49 13.00 -13.36 15.45
CA ARG A 49 11.70 -13.32 14.77
C ARG A 49 11.83 -12.67 13.40
N LEU A 50 11.14 -13.21 12.40
CA LEU A 50 10.96 -12.53 11.12
C LEU A 50 9.96 -11.38 11.30
N VAL A 51 10.38 -10.17 10.92
CA VAL A 51 9.54 -8.97 10.98
C VAL A 51 9.54 -8.27 9.62
N ILE A 52 8.44 -7.57 9.33
CA ILE A 52 8.35 -6.73 8.14
C ILE A 52 9.35 -5.57 8.32
N PRO A 53 10.22 -5.33 7.32
CA PRO A 53 11.19 -4.25 7.40
C PRO A 53 10.52 -2.90 7.52
N ARG A 54 11.16 -2.00 8.28
CA ARG A 54 10.71 -0.61 8.36
C ARG A 54 10.69 -0.03 6.95
N SER A 55 9.53 0.44 6.52
CA SER A 55 9.32 1.08 5.22
C SER A 55 8.66 2.44 5.38
N GLY A 56 8.75 3.26 4.34
CA GLY A 56 8.17 4.60 4.33
C GLY A 56 9.05 5.67 4.98
N THR A 57 8.44 6.82 5.28
CA THR A 57 9.12 7.98 5.83
C THR A 57 9.37 7.79 7.33
N PRO A 58 10.62 7.98 7.83
CA PRO A 58 10.87 8.02 9.26
C PRO A 58 10.03 9.11 9.91
N ILE A 59 9.29 8.75 10.95
CA ILE A 59 8.50 9.68 11.75
C ILE A 59 9.19 9.80 13.11
N ASP A 60 9.71 10.99 13.40
CA ASP A 60 10.32 11.35 14.68
C ASP A 60 9.31 12.05 15.61
N ASP A 61 9.73 12.36 16.83
CA ASP A 61 8.86 12.95 17.85
C ASP A 61 8.31 14.34 17.44
N ASP A 62 9.09 15.11 16.68
CA ASP A 62 8.69 16.43 16.20
C ASP A 62 7.63 16.31 15.09
N ALA A 63 7.78 15.34 14.19
CA ALA A 63 6.77 15.00 13.19
C ALA A 63 5.47 14.51 13.85
N VAL A 64 5.56 13.64 14.86
CA VAL A 64 4.38 13.19 15.63
C VAL A 64 3.68 14.37 16.29
N ARG A 65 4.43 15.28 16.92
CA ARG A 65 3.87 16.46 17.59
C ARG A 65 3.14 17.36 16.61
N SER A 66 3.77 17.65 15.48
CA SER A 66 3.19 18.49 14.42
C SER A 66 1.88 17.93 13.86
N LEU A 67 1.82 16.60 13.64
CA LEU A 67 0.60 15.93 13.17
C LEU A 67 -0.53 16.01 14.20
N ARG A 68 -0.21 15.81 15.49
CA ARG A 68 -1.19 15.90 16.58
C ARG A 68 -1.75 17.32 16.74
N ASP A 69 -0.88 18.33 16.70
CA ASP A 69 -1.29 19.72 16.84
C ASP A 69 -2.17 20.20 15.67
N ALA A 70 -1.99 19.62 14.48
CA ALA A 70 -2.80 19.93 13.30
C ALA A 70 -4.23 19.36 13.41
N ASP A 71 -4.41 18.19 14.03
CA ASP A 71 -5.71 17.53 14.22
C ASP A 71 -6.55 18.17 15.35
N GLN A 72 -5.89 18.81 16.32
CA GLN A 72 -6.53 19.43 17.49
C GLN A 72 -7.08 20.85 17.24
N ARG A 73 -7.01 21.37 16.01
CA ARG A 73 -7.52 22.70 15.64
C ARG A 73 -8.78 22.61 14.80
#